data_AF-A0AA37ULF6-F1
#
_entry.id   AF-A0AA37ULF6-F1
#
_cell.length_a   1.000
_cell.length_b   1.000
_cell.length_c   1.000
_cell.angle_alpha   90.00
_cell.angle_beta   90.00
_cell.angle_gamma   90.00
#
_symmetry.space_group_name_H-M   'P 1'
#
loop_
_entity.id
_entity.type
_entity.pdbx_description
1 polymer ?
#
loop_
_entity_poly.entity_id
_entity_poly.type
_entity_poly.pdbx_seq_one_letter_code
_entity_poly.pdbx_strand_id
1 'polypeptide(L)'
;MLKRVPDEQALEALKLLRTGNEPAEVGSALRRYDVGLSQVALNRAILPPTQTSLEFELMMRHPLAYPTWAPVEPSKLDLEFLLLPSKIRWEGSGPTLTAGSPDGHPYLSPYAHEPRERSPDATSLTGPLRPPKLYDNRLLGINITQWTNVPVTNGFFIAVLQLYLETDHPIMPLIDADLLLDGLLGRNEFCSRFLVNALFAWACQGYAAFEPEATVIGHAFYSEAKTQWKKTKEAQASDHICTVAAVHYLSITAVSYGAGAEYVEFLGDVLEMSRRLGLFNVDPSQVSESNAIGEPKTR
;
A
#
# COMPACT_ATOMS: atom_id res chain seq x y z
N MET A 1 -43.21 -4.96 15.27
CA MET A 1 -44.37 -4.69 14.39
C MET A 1 -45.60 -5.49 14.82
N LEU A 2 -45.63 -6.83 14.71
CA LEU A 2 -46.87 -7.61 14.94
C LEU A 2 -47.29 -7.82 16.41
N LYS A 3 -46.41 -7.59 17.40
CA LYS A 3 -46.71 -7.83 18.83
C LYS A 3 -47.65 -6.80 19.49
N ARG A 4 -47.97 -5.70 18.81
CA ARG A 4 -48.78 -4.58 19.36
C ARG A 4 -50.08 -4.35 18.60
N VAL A 5 -50.40 -5.23 17.65
CA VAL A 5 -51.56 -5.14 16.76
C VAL A 5 -52.53 -6.26 17.14
N PRO A 6 -53.86 -6.07 17.03
CA PRO A 6 -54.85 -7.13 17.29
C PRO A 6 -54.57 -8.40 16.47
N ASP A 7 -54.77 -9.57 17.08
CA ASP A 7 -54.33 -10.85 16.52
C ASP A 7 -54.89 -11.15 15.12
N GLU A 8 -56.12 -10.73 14.82
CA GLU A 8 -56.72 -10.93 13.49
C GLU A 8 -55.96 -10.18 12.38
N GLN A 9 -55.51 -8.96 12.67
CA GLN A 9 -54.80 -8.11 11.73
C GLN A 9 -53.34 -8.52 11.59
N ALA A 10 -52.75 -9.07 12.67
CA ALA A 10 -51.43 -9.68 12.61
C ALA A 10 -51.43 -10.93 11.71
N LEU A 11 -52.52 -11.70 11.74
CA LEU A 11 -52.69 -12.91 10.94
C LEU A 11 -52.95 -12.59 9.46
N GLU A 12 -53.65 -11.49 9.17
CA GLU A 12 -53.87 -10.98 7.81
C GLU A 12 -52.57 -10.44 7.18
N ALA A 13 -51.79 -9.65 7.92
CA ALA A 13 -50.47 -9.17 7.48
C ALA A 13 -49.49 -10.31 7.21
N LEU A 14 -49.49 -11.37 8.04
CA LEU A 14 -48.68 -12.57 7.81
C LEU A 14 -49.14 -13.37 6.59
N LYS A 15 -50.46 -13.43 6.32
CA LYS A 15 -50.99 -14.07 5.11
C LYS A 15 -50.56 -13.32 3.84
N LEU A 16 -50.58 -11.99 3.85
CA LEU A 16 -50.16 -11.14 2.74
C LEU A 16 -48.66 -11.27 2.43
N LEU A 17 -47.81 -11.36 3.46
CA LEU A 17 -46.38 -11.62 3.30
C LEU A 17 -46.11 -13.03 2.73
N ARG A 18 -46.92 -14.01 3.13
CA ARG A 18 -46.80 -15.39 2.64
C ARG A 18 -47.27 -15.58 1.20
N THR A 19 -48.19 -14.74 0.71
CA THR A 19 -48.65 -14.77 -0.69
C THR A 19 -47.73 -14.02 -1.66
N GLY A 20 -46.66 -13.40 -1.17
CA GLY A 20 -45.61 -12.81 -2.01
C GLY A 20 -45.92 -11.40 -2.54
N ASN A 21 -46.79 -10.63 -1.86
CA ASN A 21 -47.00 -9.23 -2.21
C ASN A 21 -45.80 -8.36 -1.80
N GLU A 22 -45.58 -7.25 -2.50
CA GLU A 22 -44.48 -6.33 -2.22
C GLU A 22 -44.53 -5.81 -0.77
N PRO A 23 -43.41 -5.89 -0.02
CA PRO A 23 -43.38 -5.51 1.40
C PRO A 23 -43.70 -4.03 1.64
N ALA A 24 -43.61 -3.18 0.61
CA ALA A 24 -43.98 -1.76 0.64
C ALA A 24 -45.48 -1.54 0.83
N GLU A 25 -46.34 -2.39 0.25
CA GLU A 25 -47.81 -2.28 0.39
C GLU A 25 -48.30 -2.75 1.77
N VAL A 26 -47.58 -3.68 2.39
CA VAL A 26 -47.85 -4.11 3.77
C VAL A 26 -47.53 -3.00 4.76
N GLY A 27 -46.46 -2.22 4.50
CA GLY A 27 -46.07 -1.07 5.30
C GLY A 27 -47.06 0.10 5.23
N SER A 28 -47.72 0.32 4.08
CA SER A 28 -48.71 1.39 3.92
C SER A 28 -50.04 1.07 4.63
N ALA A 29 -50.45 -0.19 4.66
CA ALA A 29 -51.63 -0.65 5.41
C ALA A 29 -51.45 -0.51 6.94
N LEU A 30 -50.22 -0.71 7.44
CA LEU A 30 -49.87 -0.57 8.86
C LEU A 30 -49.57 0.87 9.29
N ARG A 31 -49.43 1.80 8.34
CA ARG A 31 -49.07 3.21 8.55
C ARG A 31 -50.11 4.05 9.31
N ARG A 32 -51.31 3.52 9.57
CA ARG A 32 -52.33 4.18 10.40
C ARG A 32 -51.98 4.22 11.89
N TYR A 33 -50.97 3.47 12.32
CA TYR A 33 -50.47 3.51 13.68
C TYR A 33 -49.05 4.06 13.65
N ASP A 34 -48.84 5.18 14.35
CA ASP A 34 -47.51 5.78 14.54
C ASP A 34 -46.69 4.87 15.48
N VAL A 35 -46.18 3.78 14.91
CA VAL A 35 -45.29 2.87 15.61
C VAL A 35 -43.90 3.47 15.50
N GLY A 36 -43.58 4.36 16.44
CA GLY A 36 -42.25 4.95 16.60
C GLY A 36 -41.16 3.90 16.47
N LEU A 37 -40.57 3.82 15.27
CA LEU A 37 -39.47 2.94 14.96
C LEU A 37 -38.24 3.50 15.67
N SER A 38 -37.58 2.67 16.49
CA SER A 38 -36.25 3.01 16.99
C SER A 38 -35.32 3.19 15.79
N GLN A 39 -34.53 4.27 15.78
CA GLN A 39 -33.52 4.57 14.75
C GLN A 39 -32.65 3.34 14.42
N VAL A 40 -32.41 2.48 15.42
CA VAL A 40 -31.66 1.23 15.30
C VAL A 40 -32.33 0.22 14.36
N ALA A 41 -33.65 0.11 14.40
CA ALA A 41 -34.41 -0.81 13.55
C ALA A 41 -34.45 -0.34 12.09
N LEU A 42 -34.52 0.98 11.88
CA LEU A 42 -34.43 1.57 10.55
C LEU A 42 -33.04 1.37 9.95
N ASN A 43 -31.99 1.67 10.72
CA ASN A 43 -30.61 1.48 10.29
C ASN A 43 -30.29 0.02 9.95
N ARG A 44 -30.86 -0.94 10.70
CA ARG A 44 -30.69 -2.38 10.43
C ARG A 44 -31.41 -2.85 9.18
N ALA A 45 -32.50 -2.20 8.78
CA ALA A 45 -33.27 -2.55 7.58
C ALA A 45 -32.58 -2.09 6.28
N ILE A 46 -31.69 -1.09 6.36
CA ILE A 46 -30.93 -0.55 5.23
C ILE A 46 -29.64 -1.35 4.99
N LEU A 47 -29.21 -2.12 5.99
CA LEU A 47 -27.99 -2.93 5.93
C LEU A 47 -28.25 -4.33 5.35
N PRO A 48 -27.22 -4.96 4.74
CA PRO A 48 -27.33 -6.31 4.21
C PRO A 48 -27.85 -7.28 5.28
N PRO A 49 -28.80 -8.18 4.96
CA PRO A 49 -29.46 -9.06 5.93
C PRO A 49 -28.53 -10.09 6.59
N THR A 50 -27.28 -10.19 6.14
CA THR A 50 -26.28 -11.14 6.61
C THR A 50 -25.45 -10.66 7.79
N GLN A 51 -25.60 -9.41 8.24
CA GLN A 51 -24.75 -8.85 9.29
C GLN A 51 -25.13 -9.33 10.70
N THR A 52 -24.10 -9.73 11.44
CA THR A 52 -24.27 -10.12 12.86
C THR A 52 -24.54 -8.88 13.73
N SER A 53 -25.12 -9.06 14.93
CA SER A 53 -25.43 -7.93 15.82
C SER A 53 -24.17 -7.18 16.29
N LEU A 54 -23.04 -7.88 16.44
CA LEU A 54 -21.77 -7.29 16.84
C LEU A 54 -21.16 -6.46 15.70
N GLU A 55 -21.17 -7.00 14.49
CA GLU A 55 -20.73 -6.29 13.28
C GLU A 55 -21.54 -5.00 13.08
N PHE A 56 -22.86 -5.08 13.22
CA PHE A 56 -23.72 -3.89 13.19
C PHE A 56 -23.32 -2.85 14.24
N GLU A 57 -23.04 -3.28 15.47
CA GLU A 57 -22.62 -2.35 16.53
C GLU A 57 -21.26 -1.72 16.23
N LEU A 58 -20.29 -2.51 15.74
CA LEU A 58 -18.98 -2.01 15.32
C LEU A 58 -19.10 -1.00 14.17
N MET A 59 -19.96 -1.28 13.19
CA MET A 59 -20.21 -0.38 12.07
C MET A 59 -20.87 0.94 12.51
N MET A 60 -21.81 0.87 13.46
CA MET A 60 -22.47 2.06 14.00
C MET A 60 -21.54 2.91 14.87
N ARG A 61 -20.66 2.29 15.66
CA ARG A 61 -19.79 3.00 16.61
C ARG A 61 -18.45 3.41 16.02
N HIS A 62 -17.95 2.63 15.05
CA HIS A 62 -16.63 2.80 14.45
C HIS A 62 -16.71 2.80 12.91
N PRO A 63 -17.48 3.72 12.30
CA PRO A 63 -17.76 3.70 10.86
C PRO A 63 -16.50 3.86 9.98
N LEU A 64 -15.42 4.42 10.52
CA LEU A 64 -14.12 4.53 9.83
C LEU A 64 -13.36 3.21 9.79
N ALA A 65 -13.45 2.41 10.86
CA ALA A 65 -12.77 1.11 10.95
C ALA A 65 -13.62 -0.03 10.35
N TYR A 66 -14.94 0.12 10.40
CA TYR A 66 -15.92 -0.86 9.92
C TYR A 66 -16.93 -0.19 8.98
N PRO A 67 -16.51 0.16 7.74
CA PRO A 67 -17.40 0.77 6.77
C PRO A 67 -18.45 -0.21 6.27
N THR A 68 -19.65 0.30 5.99
CA THR A 68 -20.71 -0.45 5.33
C THR A 68 -20.40 -0.59 3.84
N TRP A 69 -20.03 -1.80 3.41
CA TRP A 69 -19.94 -2.10 1.98
C TRP A 69 -21.35 -2.37 1.44
N ALA A 70 -21.73 -1.70 0.36
CA ALA A 70 -22.95 -2.04 -0.36
C ALA A 70 -22.85 -3.48 -0.88
N PRO A 71 -23.94 -4.28 -0.88
CA PRO A 71 -23.95 -5.59 -1.53
C PRO A 71 -23.44 -5.45 -2.96
N VAL A 72 -22.33 -6.11 -3.25
CA VAL A 72 -21.74 -6.10 -4.58
C VAL A 72 -22.43 -7.18 -5.40
N GLU A 73 -23.18 -6.79 -6.43
CA GLU A 73 -23.72 -7.73 -7.40
C GLU A 73 -22.61 -8.12 -8.39
N PRO A 74 -22.15 -9.39 -8.41
CA PRO A 74 -21.04 -9.82 -9.25
C PRO A 74 -21.28 -9.59 -10.75
N SER A 75 -22.55 -9.61 -11.17
CA SER A 75 -22.98 -9.37 -12.54
C SER A 75 -22.91 -7.91 -13.00
N LYS A 76 -22.75 -6.95 -12.07
CA LYS A 76 -22.65 -5.51 -12.35
C LYS A 76 -21.24 -4.96 -12.15
N LEU A 77 -20.28 -5.81 -11.77
CA LEU A 77 -18.89 -5.41 -11.64
C LEU A 77 -18.23 -5.36 -13.01
N ASP A 78 -17.83 -4.17 -13.42
CA ASP A 78 -16.91 -4.00 -14.55
C ASP A 78 -15.50 -4.39 -14.11
N LEU A 79 -15.14 -5.67 -14.33
CA LEU A 79 -13.83 -6.21 -13.98
C LEU A 79 -12.69 -5.47 -14.69
N GLU A 80 -12.90 -4.99 -15.91
CA GLU A 80 -11.89 -4.20 -16.64
C GLU A 80 -11.61 -2.88 -15.92
N PHE A 81 -12.66 -2.24 -15.37
CA PHE A 81 -12.51 -1.07 -14.51
C PHE A 81 -11.77 -1.35 -13.19
N LEU A 82 -11.94 -2.55 -12.61
CA LEU A 82 -11.23 -2.92 -11.37
C LEU A 82 -9.74 -3.17 -11.60
N LEU A 83 -9.37 -3.63 -12.79
CA LEU A 83 -8.00 -3.93 -13.18
C LEU A 83 -7.23 -2.69 -13.67
N LEU A 84 -7.92 -1.57 -13.89
CA LEU A 84 -7.29 -0.31 -14.25
C LEU A 84 -6.38 0.20 -13.11
N PRO A 85 -5.19 0.75 -13.45
CA PRO A 85 -4.28 1.36 -12.48
C PRO A 85 -5.02 2.37 -11.58
N SER A 86 -4.72 2.31 -10.28
CA SER A 86 -5.42 3.05 -9.23
C SER A 86 -5.58 4.54 -9.52
N LYS A 87 -4.64 5.17 -10.23
CA LYS A 87 -4.71 6.60 -10.62
C LYS A 87 -5.91 6.95 -11.50
N ILE A 88 -6.39 6.04 -12.36
CA ILE A 88 -7.55 6.27 -13.25
C ILE A 88 -8.86 6.16 -12.45
N ARG A 89 -8.87 5.33 -11.41
CA ARG A 89 -10.02 5.05 -10.55
C ARG A 89 -10.46 6.24 -9.70
N TRP A 90 -9.53 7.14 -9.36
CA TRP A 90 -9.81 8.30 -8.51
C TRP A 90 -10.30 9.54 -9.30
N GLU A 91 -10.07 9.60 -10.61
CA GLU A 91 -10.48 10.74 -11.46
C GLU A 91 -11.63 10.41 -12.41
N GLY A 92 -11.83 9.14 -12.77
CA GLY A 92 -13.12 8.72 -13.28
C GLY A 92 -14.14 8.87 -12.16
N SER A 93 -15.27 9.51 -12.43
CA SER A 93 -16.48 9.16 -11.69
C SER A 93 -16.62 7.65 -11.85
N GLY A 94 -16.14 6.87 -10.87
CA GLY A 94 -16.39 5.44 -10.83
C GLY A 94 -17.89 5.22 -11.00
N PRO A 95 -18.32 4.02 -11.42
CA PRO A 95 -19.75 3.74 -11.48
C PRO A 95 -20.29 4.12 -10.11
N THR A 96 -21.06 5.22 -10.06
CA THR A 96 -21.82 5.54 -8.87
C THR A 96 -22.64 4.30 -8.70
N LEU A 97 -22.40 3.54 -7.64
CA LEU A 97 -23.29 2.46 -7.26
C LEU A 97 -24.58 3.17 -6.90
N THR A 98 -25.39 3.49 -7.91
CA THR A 98 -26.77 3.87 -7.77
C THR A 98 -27.46 2.60 -7.35
N ALA A 99 -27.34 2.30 -6.05
CA ALA A 99 -28.32 1.48 -5.38
C ALA A 99 -29.64 2.20 -5.61
N GLY A 100 -30.45 1.67 -6.52
CA GLY A 100 -31.73 2.22 -6.87
C GLY A 100 -32.61 2.29 -5.62
N SER A 101 -32.79 3.48 -5.08
CA SER A 101 -33.93 3.82 -4.24
C SER A 101 -34.97 4.46 -5.16
N PRO A 102 -36.26 4.08 -5.09
CA PRO A 102 -37.32 4.70 -5.91
C PRO A 102 -37.52 6.18 -5.60
N ASP A 103 -37.08 6.64 -4.42
CA ASP A 103 -37.17 8.03 -4.01
C ASP A 103 -35.76 8.64 -4.06
N GLY A 104 -35.54 9.53 -5.04
CA GLY A 104 -34.26 10.11 -5.45
C GLY A 104 -33.55 11.02 -4.44
N HIS A 105 -33.45 10.61 -3.18
CA HIS A 105 -32.60 11.25 -2.19
C HIS A 105 -31.33 10.41 -1.96
N PRO A 106 -30.13 10.90 -2.38
CA PRO A 106 -28.89 10.23 -2.05
C PRO A 106 -28.69 10.26 -0.53
N TYR A 107 -28.32 9.12 0.05
CA TYR A 107 -27.79 9.06 1.41
C TYR A 107 -26.49 9.88 1.44
N LEU A 108 -26.59 11.14 1.86
CA LEU A 108 -25.43 11.98 2.13
C LEU A 108 -24.70 11.37 3.33
N SER A 109 -23.57 10.71 3.06
CA SER A 109 -22.56 10.50 4.08
C SER A 109 -22.14 11.89 4.61
N PRO A 110 -22.24 12.18 5.92
CA PRO A 110 -21.84 13.48 6.47
C PRO A 110 -20.34 13.79 6.32
N TYR A 111 -19.56 12.81 5.84
CA TYR A 111 -18.12 12.91 5.63
C TYR A 111 -17.72 12.75 4.16
N ALA A 112 -18.67 12.82 3.22
CA ALA A 112 -18.31 13.07 1.83
C ALA A 112 -17.65 14.45 1.76
N HIS A 113 -16.33 14.47 1.59
CA HIS A 113 -15.62 15.69 1.27
C HIS A 113 -16.34 16.35 0.08
N GLU A 114 -16.88 17.55 0.31
CA GLU A 114 -17.20 18.49 -0.77
C GLU A 114 -16.04 18.44 -1.77
N PRO A 115 -16.29 18.05 -3.04
CA PRO A 115 -15.28 18.15 -4.07
C PRO A 115 -14.95 19.62 -4.18
N ARG A 116 -13.85 20.02 -3.54
CA ARG A 116 -13.34 21.39 -3.61
C ARG A 116 -13.07 21.64 -5.08
N GLU A 117 -13.91 22.47 -5.69
CA GLU A 117 -13.78 22.94 -7.06
C GLU A 117 -12.40 23.58 -7.23
N ARG A 118 -11.46 22.76 -7.67
CA ARG A 118 -10.28 23.21 -8.39
C ARG A 118 -10.14 22.24 -9.51
N SER A 119 -10.92 22.46 -10.57
CA SER A 119 -10.72 21.81 -11.85
C SER A 119 -9.25 22.02 -12.27
N PRO A 120 -8.42 20.99 -12.32
CA PRO A 120 -7.29 21.00 -13.21
C PRO A 120 -7.84 20.64 -14.59
N ASP A 121 -7.44 21.37 -15.62
CA ASP A 121 -7.82 21.04 -16.99
C ASP A 121 -7.57 19.55 -17.28
N ALA A 122 -8.63 18.84 -17.67
CA ALA A 122 -8.61 17.41 -18.00
C ALA A 122 -7.66 17.06 -19.16
N THR A 123 -7.04 18.05 -19.79
CA THR A 123 -6.04 17.90 -20.85
C THR A 123 -4.62 17.68 -20.32
N SER A 124 -4.35 17.80 -19.01
CA SER A 124 -3.01 17.58 -18.45
C SER A 124 -2.75 16.17 -17.88
N LEU A 125 -3.75 15.28 -17.86
CA LEU A 125 -3.70 14.02 -17.11
C LEU A 125 -3.38 12.77 -17.94
N THR A 126 -3.22 12.94 -19.26
CA THR A 126 -2.63 11.94 -20.16
C THR A 126 -1.19 12.29 -20.57
N GLY A 127 -0.62 13.34 -19.98
CA GLY A 127 0.81 13.63 -20.09
C GLY A 127 1.61 12.77 -19.10
N PRO A 128 2.90 12.48 -19.39
CA PRO A 128 3.78 11.88 -18.38
C PRO A 128 3.67 12.72 -17.11
N LEU A 129 3.45 12.05 -15.96
CA LEU A 129 3.40 12.72 -14.67
C LEU A 129 4.59 13.69 -14.61
N ARG A 130 4.32 14.97 -14.30
CA ARG A 130 5.36 15.97 -14.10
C ARG A 130 6.48 15.29 -13.29
N PRO A 131 7.73 15.27 -13.79
CA PRO A 131 8.81 14.65 -13.04
C PRO A 131 8.79 15.28 -11.64
N PRO A 132 8.79 14.45 -10.57
CA PRO A 132 8.76 14.99 -9.23
C PRO A 132 9.93 15.97 -9.07
N LYS A 133 9.74 17.03 -8.27
CA LYS A 133 10.83 17.95 -7.95
C LYS A 133 12.05 17.12 -7.57
N LEU A 134 13.21 17.45 -8.15
CA LEU A 134 14.44 16.72 -7.88
C LEU A 134 14.63 16.56 -6.37
N TYR A 135 14.74 15.33 -5.89
CA TYR A 135 14.81 15.03 -4.45
C TYR A 135 16.08 15.60 -3.83
N ASP A 136 17.22 15.38 -4.49
CA ASP A 136 18.52 15.90 -4.07
C ASP A 136 19.38 16.26 -5.31
N ASN A 137 20.09 17.39 -5.25
CA ASN A 137 20.98 17.85 -6.32
C ASN A 137 22.13 16.87 -6.61
N ARG A 138 22.56 16.08 -5.63
CA ARG A 138 23.59 15.04 -5.77
C ARG A 138 23.24 14.01 -6.83
N LEU A 139 21.95 13.74 -7.05
CA LEU A 139 21.48 12.78 -8.06
C LEU A 139 21.95 13.14 -9.47
N LEU A 140 22.11 14.42 -9.78
CA LEU A 140 22.57 14.88 -11.10
C LEU A 140 24.04 14.52 -11.40
N GLY A 141 24.83 14.25 -10.37
CA GLY A 141 26.24 13.87 -10.50
C GLY A 141 26.49 12.38 -10.67
N ILE A 142 25.44 11.54 -10.61
CA ILE A 142 25.59 10.08 -10.61
C ILE A 142 25.90 9.57 -12.02
N ASN A 143 26.88 8.67 -12.11
CA ASN A 143 27.17 7.90 -13.31
C ASN A 143 26.85 6.42 -13.08
N ILE A 144 25.74 5.94 -13.64
CA ILE A 144 25.24 4.58 -13.41
C ILE A 144 26.19 3.48 -13.91
N THR A 145 26.97 3.77 -14.95
CA THR A 145 27.88 2.78 -15.56
C THR A 145 28.96 2.27 -14.59
N GLN A 146 29.22 3.00 -13.51
CA GLN A 146 30.15 2.60 -12.46
C GLN A 146 29.57 1.52 -11.53
N TRP A 147 28.23 1.48 -11.41
CA TRP A 147 27.55 0.69 -10.37
C TRP A 147 26.93 -0.61 -10.91
N THR A 148 26.50 -0.64 -12.17
CA THR A 148 25.81 -1.80 -12.75
C THR A 148 26.24 -2.07 -14.20
N ASN A 149 26.10 -3.34 -14.62
CA ASN A 149 26.22 -3.73 -16.03
C ASN A 149 24.85 -3.74 -16.74
N VAL A 150 23.75 -3.54 -16.00
CA VAL A 150 22.41 -3.48 -16.59
C VAL A 150 22.32 -2.23 -17.47
N PRO A 151 21.91 -2.35 -18.74
CA PRO A 151 21.93 -1.24 -19.70
C PRO A 151 20.77 -0.27 -19.44
N VAL A 152 21.01 0.72 -18.57
CA VAL A 152 20.04 1.79 -18.25
C VAL A 152 20.66 3.18 -18.42
N THR A 153 19.83 4.18 -18.65
CA THR A 153 20.26 5.58 -18.70
C THR A 153 20.39 6.15 -17.29
N ASN A 154 21.22 7.19 -17.11
CA ASN A 154 21.26 7.95 -15.85
C ASN A 154 19.88 8.55 -15.51
N GLY A 155 19.12 8.98 -16.52
CA GLY A 155 17.77 9.54 -16.32
C GLY A 155 16.81 8.54 -15.69
N PHE A 156 16.74 7.33 -16.24
CA PHE A 156 15.96 6.24 -15.66
C PHE A 156 16.41 5.92 -14.23
N PHE A 157 17.72 5.81 -14.03
CA PHE A 157 18.30 5.53 -12.71
C PHE A 157 17.88 6.57 -11.66
N ILE A 158 18.03 7.86 -11.99
CA ILE A 158 17.67 8.97 -11.11
C ILE A 158 16.17 8.95 -10.82
N ALA A 159 15.32 8.71 -11.81
CA ALA A 159 13.88 8.70 -11.64
C ALA A 159 13.41 7.58 -10.70
N VAL A 160 13.96 6.38 -10.84
CA VAL A 160 13.67 5.23 -9.96
C VAL A 160 14.17 5.48 -8.54
N LEU A 161 15.42 5.95 -8.38
CA LEU A 161 16.01 6.21 -7.06
C LEU A 161 15.25 7.31 -6.32
N GLN A 162 14.87 8.37 -7.03
CA GLN A 162 14.08 9.45 -6.46
C GLN A 162 12.73 8.95 -5.94
N LEU A 163 12.01 8.16 -6.74
CA LEU A 163 10.75 7.57 -6.29
C LEU A 163 10.97 6.73 -5.02
N TYR A 164 11.99 5.85 -5.02
CA TYR A 164 12.34 5.04 -3.85
C TYR A 164 12.59 5.88 -2.59
N LEU A 165 13.35 6.98 -2.71
CA LEU A 165 13.66 7.88 -1.60
C LEU A 165 12.41 8.62 -1.07
N GLU A 166 11.42 8.88 -1.92
CA GLU A 166 10.17 9.54 -1.55
C GLU A 166 9.14 8.57 -0.94
N THR A 167 9.10 7.32 -1.38
CA THR A 167 8.03 6.37 -1.03
C THR A 167 8.48 5.28 -0.07
N ASP A 168 9.53 4.56 -0.42
CA ASP A 168 9.90 3.30 0.22
C ASP A 168 10.87 3.53 1.37
N HIS A 169 11.84 4.41 1.18
CA HIS A 169 12.86 4.73 2.19
C HIS A 169 12.27 5.19 3.53
N PRO A 170 11.23 6.05 3.61
CA PRO A 170 10.63 6.45 4.88
C PRO A 170 10.02 5.30 5.69
N ILE A 171 9.61 4.22 5.02
CA ILE A 171 8.95 3.06 5.63
C ILE A 171 9.97 1.95 5.91
N MET A 172 11.01 1.85 5.07
CA MET A 172 12.01 0.79 5.10
C MET A 172 13.43 1.34 4.80
N PRO A 173 14.02 2.11 5.74
CA PRO A 173 15.34 2.71 5.56
C PRO A 173 16.45 1.71 5.90
N LEU A 174 16.69 0.74 5.00
CA LEU A 174 17.77 -0.25 5.20
C LEU A 174 19.18 0.35 5.08
N ILE A 175 19.28 1.53 4.48
CA ILE A 175 20.49 2.34 4.40
C ILE A 175 20.14 3.81 4.60
N ASP A 176 21.03 4.57 5.24
CA ASP A 176 20.90 6.01 5.35
C ASP A 176 20.96 6.69 3.96
N ALA A 177 20.06 7.64 3.71
CA ALA A 177 19.93 8.28 2.41
C ALA A 177 21.16 9.13 2.05
N ASP A 178 21.74 9.85 3.03
CA ASP A 178 22.92 10.67 2.79
C ASP A 178 24.14 9.80 2.52
N LEU A 179 24.32 8.72 3.29
CA LEU A 179 25.40 7.76 3.06
C LEU A 179 25.29 7.10 1.69
N LEU A 180 24.08 6.70 1.27
CA LEU A 180 23.84 6.13 -0.04
C LEU A 180 24.18 7.12 -1.17
N LEU A 181 23.70 8.37 -1.06
CA LEU A 181 23.91 9.39 -2.10
C LEU A 181 25.38 9.80 -2.22
N ASP A 182 26.09 9.97 -1.10
CA ASP A 182 27.53 10.25 -1.12
C ASP A 182 28.33 9.03 -1.62
N GLY A 183 27.90 7.82 -1.28
CA GLY A 183 28.50 6.58 -1.78
C GLY A 183 28.33 6.43 -3.29
N LEU A 184 27.16 6.75 -3.85
CA LEU A 184 26.90 6.76 -5.30
C LEU A 184 27.78 7.76 -6.07
N LEU A 185 28.26 8.80 -5.39
CA LEU A 185 29.23 9.77 -5.90
C LEU A 185 30.69 9.36 -5.63
N GLY A 186 30.93 8.18 -5.05
CA GLY A 186 32.25 7.67 -4.71
C GLY A 186 32.93 8.41 -3.55
N ARG A 187 32.15 9.07 -2.69
CA ARG A 187 32.67 9.87 -1.56
C ARG A 187 32.81 9.08 -0.26
N ASN A 188 32.19 7.90 -0.19
CA ASN A 188 32.29 7.00 0.96
C ASN A 188 32.17 5.52 0.51
N GLU A 189 32.31 4.60 1.47
CA GLU A 189 32.27 3.15 1.26
C GLU A 189 30.86 2.52 1.42
N PHE A 190 29.86 3.32 1.77
CA PHE A 190 28.49 2.85 2.03
C PHE A 190 27.67 2.59 0.76
N CYS A 191 28.32 2.51 -0.40
CA CYS A 191 27.70 2.09 -1.65
C CYS A 191 28.57 1.05 -2.35
N SER A 192 27.92 0.02 -2.90
CA SER A 192 28.58 -1.03 -3.67
C SER A 192 27.74 -1.38 -4.87
N ARG A 193 28.37 -1.97 -5.89
CA ARG A 193 27.64 -2.51 -7.06
C ARG A 193 26.54 -3.47 -6.63
N PHE A 194 26.81 -4.29 -5.61
CA PHE A 194 25.84 -5.25 -5.10
C PHE A 194 24.61 -4.57 -4.48
N LEU A 195 24.85 -3.58 -3.62
CA LEU A 195 23.76 -2.80 -3.04
C LEU A 195 22.93 -2.10 -4.12
N VAL A 196 23.57 -1.47 -5.10
CA VAL A 196 22.84 -0.76 -6.17
C VAL A 196 21.96 -1.72 -6.96
N ASN A 197 22.48 -2.88 -7.38
CA ASN A 197 21.67 -3.84 -8.12
C ASN A 197 20.51 -4.39 -7.29
N ALA A 198 20.73 -4.71 -6.00
CA ALA A 198 19.67 -5.23 -5.14
C ALA A 198 18.59 -4.17 -4.84
N LEU A 199 19.00 -2.94 -4.53
CA LEU A 199 18.08 -1.80 -4.31
C LEU A 199 17.22 -1.55 -5.56
N PHE A 200 17.83 -1.55 -6.75
CA PHE A 200 17.11 -1.27 -7.99
C PHE A 200 16.16 -2.40 -8.40
N ALA A 201 16.49 -3.64 -8.05
CA ALA A 201 15.57 -4.76 -8.22
C ALA A 201 14.26 -4.56 -7.43
N TRP A 202 14.36 -3.98 -6.23
CA TRP A 202 13.21 -3.58 -5.42
C TRP A 202 12.51 -2.34 -5.99
N ALA A 203 13.25 -1.24 -6.13
CA ALA A 203 12.70 0.08 -6.48
C ALA A 203 11.99 0.11 -7.84
N CYS A 204 12.45 -0.67 -8.82
CA CYS A 204 11.82 -0.74 -10.14
C CYS A 204 10.37 -1.24 -10.09
N GLN A 205 9.98 -2.00 -9.05
CA GLN A 205 8.60 -2.47 -8.90
C GLN A 205 7.62 -1.32 -8.70
N GLY A 206 7.97 -0.35 -7.83
CA GLY A 206 7.17 0.85 -7.65
C GLY A 206 7.17 1.74 -8.90
N TYR A 207 8.32 1.83 -9.59
CA TYR A 207 8.46 2.65 -10.79
C TYR A 207 7.71 2.10 -12.02
N ALA A 208 7.43 0.79 -12.06
CA ALA A 208 6.69 0.15 -13.14
C ALA A 208 5.28 0.74 -13.36
N ALA A 209 4.70 1.39 -12.35
CA ALA A 209 3.44 2.12 -12.47
C ALA A 209 3.54 3.37 -13.39
N PHE A 210 4.74 3.87 -13.63
CA PHE A 210 5.03 5.03 -14.49
C PHE A 210 5.64 4.60 -15.82
N GLU A 211 6.57 3.64 -15.77
CA GLU A 211 7.27 3.10 -16.93
C GLU A 211 7.26 1.57 -16.86
N PRO A 212 6.34 0.89 -17.54
CA PRO A 212 6.15 -0.56 -17.41
C PRO A 212 7.41 -1.40 -17.69
N GLU A 213 8.30 -0.90 -18.56
CA GLU A 213 9.59 -1.53 -18.88
C GLU A 213 10.49 -1.70 -17.64
N ALA A 214 10.29 -0.89 -16.60
CA ALA A 214 10.97 -1.02 -15.31
C ALA A 214 10.79 -2.41 -14.69
N THR A 215 9.70 -3.13 -15.01
CA THR A 215 9.50 -4.52 -14.57
C THR A 215 10.62 -5.43 -15.09
N VAL A 216 10.89 -5.37 -16.39
CA VAL A 216 11.92 -6.20 -17.06
C VAL A 216 13.31 -5.77 -16.60
N ILE A 217 13.54 -4.46 -16.50
CA ILE A 217 14.80 -3.90 -16.01
C ILE A 217 15.07 -4.32 -14.55
N GLY A 218 14.03 -4.31 -13.70
CA GLY A 218 14.11 -4.77 -12.31
C GLY A 218 14.52 -6.24 -12.20
N HIS A 219 14.00 -7.12 -13.08
CA HIS A 219 14.44 -8.51 -13.15
C HIS A 219 15.91 -8.66 -13.60
N ALA A 220 16.40 -7.78 -14.47
CA ALA A 220 17.81 -7.77 -14.86
C ALA A 220 18.71 -7.37 -13.67
N PHE A 221 18.32 -6.33 -12.92
CA PHE A 221 18.97 -5.95 -11.67
C PHE A 221 18.98 -7.07 -10.64
N TYR A 222 17.84 -7.75 -10.45
CA TYR A 222 17.71 -8.90 -9.56
C TYR A 222 18.68 -10.03 -9.94
N SER A 223 18.78 -10.35 -11.23
CA SER A 223 19.65 -11.42 -11.74
C SER A 223 21.15 -11.10 -11.53
N GLU A 224 21.54 -9.85 -11.76
CA GLU A 224 22.90 -9.36 -11.51
C GLU A 224 23.23 -9.39 -10.00
N ALA A 225 22.30 -8.93 -9.15
CA ALA A 225 22.45 -8.95 -7.69
C ALA A 225 22.60 -10.39 -7.16
N LYS A 226 21.80 -11.35 -7.63
CA LYS A 226 21.96 -12.78 -7.29
C LYS A 226 23.34 -13.30 -7.66
N THR A 227 23.83 -12.96 -8.84
CA THR A 227 25.16 -13.37 -9.32
C THR A 227 26.27 -12.79 -8.44
N GLN A 228 26.15 -11.52 -8.05
CA GLN A 228 27.10 -10.86 -7.16
C GLN A 228 27.05 -11.44 -5.73
N TRP A 229 25.86 -11.77 -5.23
CA TRP A 229 25.72 -12.42 -3.93
C TRP A 229 26.40 -13.78 -3.88
N LYS A 230 26.17 -14.61 -4.91
CA LYS A 230 26.83 -15.91 -5.04
C LYS A 230 28.36 -15.79 -5.00
N LYS A 231 28.92 -14.85 -5.79
CA LYS A 231 30.37 -14.58 -5.79
C LYS A 231 30.89 -14.10 -4.43
N THR A 232 30.12 -13.26 -3.76
CA THR A 232 30.46 -12.74 -2.41
C THR A 232 30.54 -13.88 -1.40
N LYS A 233 29.59 -14.82 -1.45
CA LYS A 233 29.60 -16.03 -0.60
C LYS A 233 30.78 -16.94 -0.91
N GLU A 234 31.05 -17.21 -2.19
CA GLU A 234 32.17 -18.05 -2.63
C GLU A 234 33.53 -17.46 -2.22
N ALA A 235 33.67 -16.14 -2.27
CA ALA A 235 34.88 -15.44 -1.88
C ALA A 235 35.07 -15.31 -0.36
N GLN A 236 34.09 -15.72 0.46
CA GLN A 236 34.07 -15.51 1.91
C GLN A 236 34.41 -14.07 2.31
N ALA A 237 33.85 -13.11 1.57
CA ALA A 237 34.09 -11.70 1.82
C ALA A 237 33.63 -11.30 3.23
N SER A 238 34.32 -10.33 3.84
CA SER A 238 33.92 -9.78 5.13
C SER A 238 32.51 -9.18 5.05
N ASP A 239 31.71 -9.42 6.09
CA ASP A 239 30.39 -8.81 6.19
C ASP A 239 30.52 -7.29 6.34
N HIS A 240 29.68 -6.56 5.61
CA HIS A 240 29.54 -5.11 5.72
C HIS A 240 28.06 -4.78 5.86
N ILE A 241 27.72 -3.73 6.61
CA ILE A 241 26.32 -3.29 6.79
C ILE A 241 25.56 -3.11 5.47
N CYS A 242 26.20 -2.55 4.43
CA CYS A 242 25.59 -2.39 3.11
C CYS A 242 25.34 -3.72 2.39
N THR A 243 26.16 -4.74 2.66
CA THR A 243 25.93 -6.10 2.16
C THR A 243 24.69 -6.70 2.80
N VAL A 244 24.48 -6.48 4.11
CA VAL A 244 23.26 -6.90 4.81
C VAL A 244 22.02 -6.25 4.19
N ALA A 245 22.06 -4.91 4.00
CA ALA A 245 20.98 -4.19 3.35
C ALA A 245 20.69 -4.73 1.94
N ALA A 246 21.73 -5.00 1.15
CA ALA A 246 21.61 -5.55 -0.20
C ALA A 246 20.94 -6.95 -0.22
N VAL A 247 21.35 -7.88 0.66
CA VAL A 247 20.71 -9.20 0.75
C VAL A 247 19.27 -9.08 1.26
N HIS A 248 18.98 -8.11 2.12
CA HIS A 248 17.61 -7.84 2.55
C HIS A 248 16.74 -7.34 1.37
N TYR A 249 17.23 -6.42 0.54
CA TYR A 249 16.52 -6.03 -0.70
C TYR A 249 16.31 -7.23 -1.65
N LEU A 250 17.29 -8.13 -1.78
CA LEU A 250 17.12 -9.38 -2.53
C LEU A 250 16.00 -10.24 -1.96
N SER A 251 15.95 -10.39 -0.63
CA SER A 251 14.92 -11.17 0.06
C SER A 251 13.51 -10.65 -0.21
N ILE A 252 13.27 -9.35 0.01
CA ILE A 252 11.94 -8.76 -0.24
C ILE A 252 11.58 -8.76 -1.72
N THR A 253 12.56 -8.60 -2.61
CA THR A 253 12.33 -8.68 -4.06
C THR A 253 11.95 -10.09 -4.48
N ALA A 254 12.60 -11.11 -3.92
CA ALA A 254 12.27 -12.52 -4.16
C ALA A 254 10.84 -12.84 -3.73
N VAL A 255 10.38 -12.28 -2.60
CA VAL A 255 8.99 -12.40 -2.13
C VAL A 255 8.04 -11.77 -3.14
N SER A 256 8.27 -10.52 -3.55
CA SER A 256 7.38 -9.84 -4.50
C SER A 256 7.32 -10.51 -5.87
N TYR A 257 8.41 -11.08 -6.34
CA TYR A 257 8.45 -11.84 -7.60
C TYR A 257 7.86 -13.24 -7.48
N GLY A 258 7.53 -13.71 -6.29
CA GLY A 258 7.09 -15.09 -6.09
C GLY A 258 8.16 -16.11 -6.46
N ALA A 259 9.44 -15.82 -6.20
CA ALA A 259 10.60 -16.62 -6.60
C ALA A 259 10.78 -17.94 -5.78
N GLY A 260 9.69 -18.47 -5.21
CA GLY A 260 9.70 -19.71 -4.44
C GLY A 260 10.42 -19.57 -3.10
N ALA A 261 11.21 -20.58 -2.71
CA ALA A 261 11.85 -20.65 -1.41
C ALA A 261 13.15 -19.81 -1.29
N GLU A 262 13.62 -19.17 -2.38
CA GLU A 262 14.88 -18.42 -2.39
C GLU A 262 14.92 -17.29 -1.33
N TYR A 263 13.78 -16.64 -1.05
CA TYR A 263 13.73 -15.59 -0.02
C TYR A 263 14.09 -16.11 1.38
N VAL A 264 13.80 -17.39 1.68
CA VAL A 264 14.13 -18.01 2.97
C VAL A 264 15.64 -18.12 3.13
N GLU A 265 16.35 -18.48 2.05
CA GLU A 265 17.81 -18.52 2.04
C GLU A 265 18.41 -17.13 2.25
N PHE A 266 17.92 -16.13 1.51
CA PHE A 266 18.39 -14.75 1.68
C PHE A 266 18.08 -14.20 3.08
N LEU A 267 16.92 -14.52 3.65
CA LEU A 267 16.59 -14.14 5.01
C LEU A 267 17.53 -14.80 6.03
N GLY A 268 17.83 -16.10 5.85
CA GLY A 268 18.82 -16.79 6.66
C GLY A 268 20.20 -16.14 6.60
N ASP A 269 20.66 -15.82 5.39
CA ASP A 269 21.92 -15.13 5.13
C ASP A 269 21.95 -13.75 5.83
N VAL A 270 20.88 -12.95 5.72
CA VAL A 270 20.73 -11.65 6.41
C VAL A 270 20.86 -11.80 7.91
N LEU A 271 20.16 -12.76 8.51
CA LEU A 271 20.17 -12.99 9.96
C LEU A 271 21.55 -13.42 10.46
N GLU A 272 22.24 -14.26 9.71
CA GLU A 272 23.58 -14.72 10.06
C GLU A 272 24.60 -13.58 10.00
N MET A 273 24.63 -12.82 8.90
CA MET A 273 25.50 -11.64 8.76
C MET A 273 25.21 -10.60 9.85
N SER A 274 23.94 -10.30 10.08
CA SER A 274 23.52 -9.33 11.09
C SER A 274 23.95 -9.72 12.50
N ARG A 275 23.96 -11.03 12.81
CA ARG A 275 24.48 -11.54 14.09
C ARG A 275 25.99 -11.39 14.20
N ARG A 276 26.74 -11.71 13.13
CA ARG A 276 28.21 -11.55 13.11
C ARG A 276 28.64 -10.09 13.22
N LEU A 277 27.84 -9.17 12.66
CA LEU A 277 28.04 -7.73 12.77
C LEU A 277 27.54 -7.12 14.09
N GLY A 278 26.93 -7.91 14.99
CA GLY A 278 26.44 -7.41 16.27
C GLY A 278 25.26 -6.44 16.15
N LEU A 279 24.44 -6.56 15.10
CA LEU A 279 23.28 -5.67 14.89
C LEU A 279 22.07 -5.99 15.78
N PHE A 280 22.12 -7.12 16.49
CA PHE A 280 21.09 -7.54 17.42
C PHE A 280 21.55 -7.36 18.86
N ASN A 281 20.61 -7.10 19.77
CA ASN A 281 20.85 -7.00 21.21
C ASN A 281 21.90 -5.93 21.59
N VAL A 282 21.92 -4.80 20.89
CA VAL A 282 22.78 -3.66 21.23
C VAL A 282 22.28 -3.07 22.55
N ASP A 283 23.09 -3.18 23.61
CA ASP A 283 22.79 -2.57 24.89
C ASP A 283 22.96 -1.04 24.78
N PRO A 284 21.89 -0.24 24.98
CA PRO A 284 21.98 1.21 24.86
C PRO A 284 22.95 1.85 25.85
N SER A 285 23.32 1.15 26.95
CA SER A 285 24.31 1.64 27.91
C SER A 285 25.75 1.59 27.39
N GLN A 286 26.06 0.72 26.42
CA GLN A 286 27.41 0.55 25.84
C GLN A 286 27.79 1.66 24.85
N VAL A 287 26.81 2.40 24.32
CA VAL A 287 27.03 3.48 23.33
C VAL A 287 27.71 4.71 23.97
N SER A 288 27.71 4.81 25.30
CA SER A 288 28.28 5.96 26.02
C SER A 288 29.79 5.88 26.25
N GLU A 289 30.40 4.69 26.20
CA GLU A 289 31.83 4.52 26.52
C GLU A 289 32.77 4.84 25.34
N SER A 290 32.30 4.72 24.10
CA SER A 290 33.12 5.02 22.91
C SER A 290 33.36 6.52 22.69
N ASN A 291 32.48 7.39 23.20
CA ASN A 291 32.62 8.85 23.11
C ASN A 291 33.53 9.45 24.21
N ALA A 292 33.93 8.68 25.22
CA ALA A 292 34.73 9.17 26.35
C ALA A 292 36.26 9.05 26.14
N ILE A 293 36.71 8.36 25.08
CA ILE A 293 38.16 8.11 24.83
C ILE A 293 38.80 9.27 24.02
N GLY A 294 38.01 10.26 23.58
CA GLY A 294 38.43 11.33 22.67
C GLY A 294 38.90 12.65 23.29
N GLU A 295 38.88 12.84 24.61
CA GLU A 295 39.38 14.11 25.21
C GLU A 295 40.88 14.05 25.53
N PRO A 296 41.73 14.88 24.88
CA PRO A 296 43.12 14.98 25.25
C PRO A 296 43.26 15.78 26.55
N LYS A 297 43.84 15.14 27.58
CA LYS A 297 44.27 15.83 28.80
C LYS A 297 45.38 16.83 28.46
N THR A 298 45.04 18.11 28.39
CA THR A 298 46.00 19.22 28.41
C THR A 298 46.71 19.26 29.76
N ARG A 299 48.04 19.24 29.72
CA ARG A 299 48.94 19.52 30.83
C ARG A 299 49.42 20.95 30.77
#